data_AF-A0A0F5FY54-F1
#
_entry.id   AF-A0A0F5FY54-F1
#
_cell.length_a   1.000
_cell.length_b   1.000
_cell.length_c   1.000
_cell.angle_alpha   90.00
_cell.angle_beta   90.00
_cell.angle_gamma   90.00
#
_symmetry.space_group_name_H-M   'P 1'
#
loop_
_entity.id
_entity.type
_entity.pdbx_description
1 polymer ?
#
loop_
_entity_poly.entity_id
_entity_poly.type
_entity_poly.pdbx_seq_one_letter_code
_entity_poly.pdbx_strand_id
1 'polypeptide(L)'
;MEHPLDQKWLEEHLSKVDSNRARLARTLGRDRSAVTRLLNGERKLKLAEIPTIAEHLRVPVDAVLEWAGIPTAEFNARKGLAEMAQAEFKQPPVAQTATQQTTTKQLPQRRHPAFGALKGLITIKPGVDLTEPAFEDWRKLYGEDE
;
A
#
# COMPACT_ATOMS: atom_id res chain seq x y z
N MET A 1 -9.98 -23.93 14.79
CA MET A 1 -10.65 -24.08 13.48
C MET A 1 -11.18 -22.70 13.13
N GLU A 2 -10.62 -22.02 12.13
CA GLU A 2 -11.16 -20.74 11.63
C GLU A 2 -12.62 -20.99 11.21
N HIS A 3 -13.52 -20.09 11.55
CA HIS A 3 -14.94 -20.27 11.25
C HIS A 3 -15.15 -20.27 9.73
N PRO A 4 -15.77 -21.33 9.15
CA PRO A 4 -16.16 -21.31 7.75
C PRO A 4 -17.13 -20.15 7.50
N LEU A 5 -16.95 -19.45 6.39
CA LEU A 5 -17.85 -18.36 5.97
C LEU A 5 -19.27 -18.91 5.85
N ASP A 6 -20.27 -18.09 6.19
CA ASP A 6 -21.66 -18.54 6.11
C ASP A 6 -22.06 -18.80 4.65
N GLN A 7 -22.09 -20.08 4.27
CA GLN A 7 -22.48 -20.50 2.94
C GLN A 7 -23.94 -20.16 2.64
N LYS A 8 -24.83 -20.23 3.63
CA LYS A 8 -26.26 -19.99 3.42
C LYS A 8 -26.50 -18.53 3.06
N TRP A 9 -25.80 -17.62 3.74
CA TRP A 9 -25.86 -16.19 3.44
C TRP A 9 -25.49 -15.90 1.98
N LEU A 10 -24.41 -16.50 1.49
CA LEU A 10 -23.96 -16.27 0.11
C LEU A 10 -24.96 -16.84 -0.92
N GLU A 11 -25.50 -18.04 -0.66
CA GLU A 11 -26.50 -18.66 -1.53
C GLU A 11 -27.80 -17.85 -1.61
N GLU A 12 -28.26 -17.31 -0.49
CA GLU A 12 -29.45 -16.47 -0.43
C GLU A 12 -29.26 -15.18 -1.23
N HIS A 13 -28.08 -14.54 -1.15
CA HIS A 13 -27.80 -13.32 -1.92
C HIS A 13 -27.58 -13.62 -3.41
N LEU A 14 -27.01 -14.78 -3.74
CA LEU A 14 -26.88 -15.21 -5.14
C LEU A 14 -28.25 -15.49 -5.78
N SER A 15 -29.20 -16.08 -5.05
CA SER A 15 -30.55 -16.35 -5.57
C SER A 15 -31.33 -15.07 -5.82
N LYS A 16 -31.17 -14.04 -4.96
CA LYS A 16 -31.78 -12.70 -5.15
C LYS A 16 -31.32 -12.00 -6.43
N VAL A 17 -30.09 -12.25 -6.87
CA VAL A 17 -29.48 -11.62 -8.07
C VAL A 17 -29.56 -12.54 -9.30
N ASP A 18 -30.27 -13.66 -9.22
CA ASP A 18 -30.34 -14.70 -10.27
C ASP A 18 -28.94 -15.10 -10.79
N SER A 19 -28.03 -15.34 -9.85
CA SER A 19 -26.64 -15.69 -10.14
C SER A 19 -26.24 -16.99 -9.44
N ASN A 20 -25.14 -17.58 -9.91
CA ASN A 20 -24.56 -18.78 -9.32
C ASN A 20 -23.10 -18.56 -8.92
N ARG A 21 -22.54 -19.53 -8.19
CA ARG A 21 -21.14 -19.52 -7.73
C ARG A 21 -20.13 -19.49 -8.88
N ALA A 22 -20.44 -20.12 -10.01
CA ALA A 22 -19.56 -20.12 -11.17
C ALA A 22 -19.48 -18.74 -11.82
N ARG A 23 -20.60 -18.01 -11.86
CA ARG A 23 -20.66 -16.62 -12.33
C ARG A 23 -19.89 -15.69 -11.40
N LEU A 24 -20.07 -15.82 -10.08
CA LEU A 24 -19.27 -15.08 -9.09
C LEU A 24 -17.77 -15.34 -9.26
N ALA A 25 -17.38 -16.61 -9.43
CA ALA A 25 -15.97 -16.97 -9.65
C ALA A 25 -15.40 -16.32 -10.92
N ARG A 26 -16.17 -16.31 -12.02
CA ARG A 26 -15.77 -15.64 -13.28
C ARG A 26 -15.62 -14.13 -13.09
N THR A 27 -16.53 -13.49 -12.37
CA THR A 27 -16.42 -12.05 -12.05
C THR A 27 -15.15 -11.75 -11.26
N LEU A 28 -14.73 -12.67 -10.39
CA LEU A 28 -13.49 -12.59 -9.62
C LEU A 28 -12.23 -12.97 -10.43
N GLY A 29 -12.37 -13.41 -11.69
CA GLY A 29 -11.26 -13.93 -12.48
C GLY A 29 -10.66 -15.22 -11.90
N ARG A 30 -11.48 -16.04 -11.21
CA ARG A 30 -11.07 -17.28 -10.54
C ARG A 30 -11.88 -18.48 -11.01
N ASP A 31 -11.36 -19.67 -10.69
CA ASP A 31 -12.07 -20.92 -10.91
C ASP A 31 -13.18 -21.14 -9.86
N ARG A 32 -14.18 -21.96 -10.19
CA ARG A 32 -15.31 -22.27 -9.28
C ARG A 32 -14.84 -22.88 -7.95
N SER A 33 -13.79 -23.70 -7.99
CA SER A 33 -13.19 -24.35 -6.82
C SER A 33 -12.64 -23.32 -5.85
N ALA A 34 -12.09 -22.19 -6.31
CA ALA A 34 -11.66 -21.11 -5.43
C ALA A 34 -12.79 -20.57 -4.52
N VAL A 35 -14.02 -20.46 -5.04
CA VAL A 35 -15.19 -20.02 -4.25
C VAL A 35 -15.66 -21.14 -3.31
N THR A 36 -15.62 -22.40 -3.73
CA THR A 36 -15.93 -23.52 -2.84
C THR A 36 -14.94 -23.60 -1.67
N ARG A 37 -13.64 -23.47 -1.96
CA ARG A 37 -12.57 -23.47 -0.95
C ARG A 37 -12.64 -22.26 -0.01
N LEU A 38 -13.10 -21.12 -0.53
CA LEU A 38 -13.40 -19.92 0.27
C LEU A 38 -14.49 -20.24 1.32
N LEU A 39 -15.60 -20.83 0.88
CA LEU A 39 -16.72 -21.19 1.78
C LEU A 39 -16.33 -22.26 2.80
N ASN A 40 -15.51 -23.23 2.40
CA ASN A 40 -15.01 -24.28 3.30
C ASN A 40 -13.96 -23.78 4.30
N GLY A 41 -13.50 -22.53 4.19
CA GLY A 41 -12.43 -21.97 5.02
C GLY A 41 -11.01 -22.41 4.63
N GLU A 42 -10.86 -23.20 3.56
CA GLU A 42 -9.55 -23.60 3.02
C GLU A 42 -8.80 -22.44 2.33
N ARG A 43 -9.53 -21.37 1.98
CA ARG A 43 -8.99 -20.18 1.33
C ARG A 43 -9.46 -18.93 2.08
N LYS A 44 -8.53 -18.01 2.32
CA LYS A 44 -8.82 -16.70 2.90
C LYS A 44 -9.41 -15.75 1.86
N LEU A 45 -10.42 -14.97 2.24
CA LEU A 45 -10.95 -13.89 1.42
C LEU A 45 -9.91 -12.77 1.31
N LYS A 46 -9.63 -12.31 0.10
CA LYS A 46 -8.74 -11.15 -0.08
C LYS A 46 -9.55 -9.86 0.00
N LEU A 47 -8.98 -8.82 0.62
CA LEU A 47 -9.64 -7.52 0.71
C LEU A 47 -9.98 -6.92 -0.67
N ALA A 48 -9.13 -7.17 -1.68
CA ALA A 48 -9.37 -6.72 -3.05
C ALA A 48 -10.57 -7.38 -3.73
N GLU A 49 -11.03 -8.55 -3.24
CA GLU A 49 -12.17 -9.28 -3.80
C GLU A 49 -13.51 -8.76 -3.24
N ILE A 50 -13.49 -8.09 -2.09
CA ILE A 50 -14.68 -7.57 -1.40
C ILE A 50 -15.51 -6.60 -2.27
N PRO A 51 -14.94 -5.56 -2.90
CA PRO A 51 -15.75 -4.64 -3.72
C PRO A 51 -16.38 -5.36 -4.91
N THR A 52 -15.67 -6.31 -5.53
CA THR A 52 -16.19 -7.10 -6.65
C THR A 52 -17.33 -8.03 -6.20
N ILE A 53 -17.23 -8.64 -5.01
CA ILE A 53 -18.31 -9.45 -4.43
C ILE A 53 -19.52 -8.57 -4.11
N ALA A 54 -19.30 -7.40 -3.50
CA ALA A 54 -20.37 -6.45 -3.14
C ALA A 54 -21.13 -5.97 -4.38
N GLU A 55 -20.41 -5.59 -5.44
CA GLU A 55 -20.99 -5.19 -6.72
C GLU A 55 -21.78 -6.34 -7.37
N HIS A 56 -21.20 -7.55 -7.38
CA HIS A 56 -21.85 -8.72 -7.96
C HIS A 56 -23.13 -9.13 -7.22
N LEU A 57 -23.13 -9.03 -5.90
CA LEU A 57 -24.28 -9.34 -5.04
C LEU A 57 -25.26 -8.16 -4.88
N ARG A 58 -24.93 -6.97 -5.41
CA ARG A 58 -25.70 -5.73 -5.26
C ARG A 58 -26.00 -5.37 -3.80
N VAL A 59 -25.05 -5.64 -2.91
CA VAL A 59 -25.13 -5.31 -1.48
C VAL A 59 -24.05 -4.29 -1.13
N PRO A 60 -24.22 -3.50 -0.06
CA PRO A 60 -23.15 -2.62 0.42
C PRO A 60 -21.92 -3.42 0.84
N VAL A 61 -20.74 -2.80 0.72
CA VAL A 61 -19.45 -3.39 1.11
C VAL A 61 -19.44 -3.84 2.58
N ASP A 62 -20.12 -3.10 3.45
CA ASP A 62 -20.23 -3.40 4.88
C ASP A 62 -20.89 -4.76 5.14
N ALA A 63 -21.93 -5.13 4.38
CA ALA A 63 -22.60 -6.42 4.53
C ALA A 63 -21.66 -7.60 4.17
N VAL A 64 -20.79 -7.40 3.17
CA VAL A 64 -19.79 -8.41 2.79
C VAL A 64 -18.67 -8.50 3.84
N LEU A 65 -18.31 -7.37 4.46
CA LEU A 65 -17.33 -7.33 5.56
C LEU A 65 -17.86 -8.05 6.81
N GLU A 66 -19.12 -7.81 7.18
CA GLU A 66 -19.80 -8.51 8.27
C GLU A 66 -19.88 -10.02 8.00
N TRP A 67 -20.28 -10.42 6.79
CA TRP A 67 -20.27 -11.81 6.37
C TRP A 67 -18.88 -12.46 6.45
N ALA A 68 -17.85 -11.70 6.10
CA ALA A 68 -16.47 -12.16 6.18
C ALA A 68 -15.88 -12.16 7.59
N GLY A 69 -16.58 -11.58 8.58
CA GLY A 69 -16.06 -11.38 9.93
C GLY A 69 -14.88 -10.39 9.98
N ILE A 70 -14.72 -9.53 8.97
CA ILE A 70 -13.62 -8.57 8.87
C ILE A 70 -14.09 -7.25 9.49
N PRO A 71 -13.43 -6.71 10.52
CA PRO A 71 -13.80 -5.42 11.10
C PRO A 71 -13.70 -4.31 10.05
N THR A 72 -14.74 -3.47 9.93
CA THR A 72 -14.77 -2.32 9.00
C THR A 72 -13.59 -1.37 9.21
N ALA A 73 -13.10 -1.25 10.46
CA ALA A 73 -11.91 -0.49 10.79
C ALA A 73 -10.64 -1.04 10.12
N GLU A 74 -10.46 -2.36 10.03
CA GLU A 74 -9.31 -2.98 9.38
C GLU A 74 -9.35 -2.77 7.86
N PHE A 75 -10.54 -2.87 7.28
CA PHE A 75 -10.76 -2.57 5.86
C PHE A 75 -10.43 -1.10 5.54
N ASN A 76 -10.97 -0.15 6.32
CA ASN A 76 -10.73 1.28 6.14
C ASN A 76 -9.28 1.69 6.39
N ALA A 77 -8.61 1.10 7.39
CA ALA A 77 -7.20 1.37 7.67
C ALA A 77 -6.29 1.00 6.49
N ARG A 78 -6.58 -0.11 5.81
CA ARG A 78 -5.83 -0.56 4.62
C ARG A 78 -6.23 0.18 3.35
N LYS A 79 -7.48 0.63 3.26
CA LYS A 79 -7.99 1.47 2.17
C LYS A 79 -7.41 2.90 2.23
N GLY A 80 -7.20 3.43 3.43
CA GLY A 80 -6.82 4.83 3.69
C GLY A 80 -5.46 5.30 3.13
N LEU A 81 -4.59 4.40 2.68
CA LEU A 81 -3.35 4.75 1.97
C LEU A 81 -3.51 4.82 0.44
N ALA A 82 -4.51 4.12 -0.11
CA ALA A 82 -4.75 4.06 -1.56
C ALA A 82 -5.71 5.17 -2.05
N GLU A 83 -6.50 5.78 -1.17
CA GLU A 83 -7.46 6.84 -1.52
C GLU A 83 -6.89 8.26 -1.45
N MET A 84 -5.67 8.43 -0.95
CA MET A 84 -4.96 9.69 -1.17
C MET A 84 -4.50 9.69 -2.62
N ALA A 85 -5.13 10.49 -3.47
CA ALA A 85 -4.54 10.84 -4.76
C ALA A 85 -3.09 11.25 -4.49
N GLN A 86 -2.13 10.47 -5.03
CA GLN A 86 -0.73 10.86 -4.94
C GLN A 86 -0.67 12.29 -5.44
N ALA A 87 -0.17 13.20 -4.59
CA ALA A 87 0.08 14.56 -5.03
C ALA A 87 0.91 14.45 -6.30
N GLU A 88 0.43 15.05 -7.40
CA GLU A 88 1.13 15.05 -8.67
C GLU A 88 2.55 15.50 -8.39
N PHE A 89 3.50 14.57 -8.51
CA PHE A 89 4.90 14.88 -8.34
C PHE A 89 5.27 15.75 -9.55
N LYS A 90 5.13 17.06 -9.41
CA LYS A 90 5.71 18.02 -10.33
C LYS A 90 7.21 17.80 -10.25
N GLN A 91 7.72 16.96 -11.15
CA GLN A 91 9.15 16.82 -11.33
C GLN A 91 9.70 18.26 -11.44
N PRO A 92 10.55 18.73 -10.52
CA PRO A 92 11.28 19.95 -10.80
C PRO A 92 12.00 19.69 -12.12
N PRO A 93 11.98 20.63 -13.08
CA PRO A 93 12.57 20.41 -14.38
C PRO A 93 14.00 19.97 -14.13
N VAL A 94 14.30 18.73 -14.51
CA VAL A 94 15.67 18.26 -14.60
C VAL A 94 16.36 19.24 -15.52
N ALA A 95 17.22 20.07 -14.93
CA ALA A 95 18.06 20.99 -15.66
C ALA A 95 19.00 20.15 -16.52
N GLN A 96 18.53 19.83 -17.73
CA GLN A 96 19.42 19.66 -18.85
C GLN A 96 20.19 20.97 -18.95
N THR A 97 21.48 20.88 -18.67
CA THR A 97 22.47 21.93 -18.74
C THR A 97 22.35 22.70 -20.05
N ALA A 98 21.77 23.90 -20.00
CA ALA A 98 22.13 25.00 -20.89
C ALA A 98 21.52 26.32 -20.38
N THR A 99 22.37 27.11 -19.72
CA THR A 99 22.46 28.57 -19.78
C THR A 99 21.15 29.34 -19.97
N GLN A 100 20.65 29.99 -18.92
CA GLN A 100 20.00 31.31 -19.05
C GLN A 100 19.86 32.04 -17.72
N GLN A 101 20.51 33.20 -17.68
CA GLN A 101 20.39 34.24 -16.68
C GLN A 101 18.95 34.77 -16.63
N THR A 102 18.37 34.89 -15.44
CA THR A 102 17.24 35.80 -15.20
C THR A 102 17.46 36.54 -13.89
N THR A 103 17.63 37.85 -13.99
CA THR A 103 17.62 38.80 -12.88
C THR A 103 16.25 38.83 -12.24
N THR A 104 16.05 38.02 -11.21
CA THR A 104 14.94 38.20 -10.28
C THR A 104 15.40 39.14 -9.17
N LYS A 105 14.68 40.25 -8.99
CA LYS A 105 14.84 41.17 -7.87
C LYS A 105 14.47 40.40 -6.59
N GLN A 106 15.43 39.68 -6.03
CA GLN A 106 15.30 38.90 -4.81
C GLN A 106 15.08 39.88 -3.64
N LEU A 107 13.93 39.78 -2.97
CA LEU A 107 13.89 40.22 -1.56
C LEU A 107 14.96 39.41 -0.82
N PRO A 108 15.71 40.01 0.12
CA PRO A 108 16.70 39.26 0.89
C PRO A 108 15.96 38.13 1.59
N GLN A 109 16.16 36.91 1.11
CA GLN A 109 15.56 35.73 1.73
C GLN A 109 16.12 35.66 3.15
N ARG A 110 15.31 36.08 4.13
CA ARG A 110 15.63 35.86 5.53
C ARG A 110 15.82 34.36 5.67
N ARG A 111 17.05 33.96 6.00
CA ARG A 111 17.39 32.55 6.22
C ARG A 111 16.44 32.02 7.30
N HIS A 112 15.80 30.88 7.02
CA HIS A 112 14.92 30.23 7.98
C HIS A 112 15.69 29.99 9.30
N PRO A 113 15.09 30.15 10.49
CA PRO A 113 15.80 30.02 11.76
C PRO A 113 16.46 28.63 11.96
N ALA A 114 15.92 27.59 11.32
CA ALA A 114 16.56 26.26 11.32
C ALA A 114 17.81 26.18 10.42
N PHE A 115 18.02 27.13 9.52
CA PHE A 115 19.17 27.14 8.61
C PHE A 115 20.44 27.43 9.41
N GLY A 116 21.29 26.41 9.55
CA GLY A 116 22.53 26.48 10.31
C GLY A 116 22.40 26.09 11.79
N ALA A 117 21.21 25.73 12.27
CA ALA A 117 21.01 25.26 13.64
C ALA A 117 21.86 24.01 13.99
N LEU A 118 22.21 23.21 12.97
CA LEU A 118 23.05 22.01 13.09
C LEU A 118 24.48 22.21 12.55
N LYS A 119 24.85 23.43 12.14
CA LYS A 119 26.18 23.68 11.57
C LYS A 119 27.23 23.49 12.67
N GLY A 120 28.22 22.64 12.40
CA GLY A 120 29.31 22.36 13.33
C GLY A 120 29.02 21.27 14.37
N LEU A 121 27.81 20.69 14.36
CA LEU A 121 27.48 19.56 15.24
C LEU A 121 28.27 18.30 14.87
N ILE A 122 28.62 18.16 13.59
CA ILE A 122 29.47 17.09 13.06
C ILE A 122 30.73 17.74 12.52
N THR A 123 31.89 17.32 13.03
CA THR A 123 33.20 17.73 12.55
C THR A 123 33.94 16.52 12.02
N ILE A 124 34.28 16.54 10.73
CA ILE A 124 35.06 15.49 10.08
C ILE A 124 36.53 15.91 10.18
N LYS A 125 37.39 15.00 10.66
CA LYS A 125 38.83 15.27 10.79
C LYS A 125 39.45 15.45 9.39
N PRO A 126 40.41 16.37 9.20
CA PRO A 126 41.12 16.50 7.93
C PRO A 126 41.77 15.18 7.53
N GLY A 127 41.59 14.77 6.27
CA GLY A 127 42.14 13.52 5.73
C GLY A 127 41.31 12.26 5.99
N VAL A 128 40.08 12.38 6.51
CA VAL A 128 39.12 11.27 6.54
C VAL A 128 38.57 11.05 5.14
N ASP A 129 38.81 9.86 4.59
CA ASP A 129 38.18 9.41 3.36
C ASP A 129 36.72 9.04 3.64
N LEU A 130 35.80 9.80 3.04
CA LEU A 130 34.36 9.59 3.19
C LEU A 130 33.81 8.60 2.16
N THR A 131 34.65 8.10 1.26
CA THR A 131 34.29 7.08 0.27
C THR A 131 34.47 5.67 0.82
N GLU A 132 35.21 5.52 1.92
CA GLU A 132 35.32 4.28 2.65
C GLU A 132 34.03 4.03 3.48
N PRO A 133 33.58 2.77 3.59
CA PRO A 133 32.41 2.45 4.39
C PRO A 133 32.63 2.85 5.85
N ALA A 134 31.67 3.60 6.42
CA ALA A 134 31.76 4.16 7.77
C ALA A 134 31.77 3.09 8.89
N PHE A 135 31.57 1.82 8.55
CA PHE A 135 31.57 0.69 9.48
C PHE A 135 32.31 -0.49 8.86
N GLU A 136 33.01 -1.24 9.72
CA GLU A 136 33.60 -2.55 9.41
C GLU A 136 32.54 -3.44 8.73
N ASP A 137 32.97 -4.20 7.72
CA ASP A 137 32.12 -5.06 6.88
C ASP A 137 31.10 -5.83 7.72
N TRP A 138 29.82 -5.49 7.57
CA TRP A 138 28.70 -6.05 8.32
C TRP A 138 28.61 -7.58 8.17
N ARG A 139 29.24 -8.14 7.14
CA ARG A 139 29.51 -9.57 6.97
C ARG A 139 30.27 -10.19 8.15
N LYS A 140 31.25 -9.51 8.73
CA LYS A 140 31.96 -9.98 9.95
C LYS A 140 31.07 -9.98 11.19
N LEU A 141 30.09 -9.08 11.27
CA LEU A 141 29.18 -8.94 12.41
C LEU A 141 28.12 -10.04 12.45
N TYR A 142 27.72 -10.55 11.29
CA TYR A 142 26.68 -11.58 11.17
C TYR A 142 27.20 -12.97 10.78
N GLY A 143 28.52 -13.14 10.64
CA GLY A 143 29.13 -14.46 10.48
C GLY A 143 28.60 -15.23 9.27
N GLU A 144 28.39 -14.56 8.13
CA GLU A 144 28.28 -15.28 6.86
C GLU A 144 29.69 -15.70 6.43
N ASP A 145 30.21 -16.71 7.12
CA ASP A 145 31.25 -17.58 6.59
C ASP A 145 30.53 -18.49 5.57
N GLU A 146 30.83 -18.27 4.29
CA GLU A 146 30.43 -19.15 3.18
C GLU A 146 31.03 -20.56 3.31
#